data_AF-A0A501Y277-F1
#
_entry.id   AF-A0A501Y277-F1
#
_cell.length_a   1.000
_cell.length_b   1.000
_cell.length_c   1.000
_cell.angle_alpha   90.00
_cell.angle_beta   90.00
_cell.angle_gamma   90.00
#
_symmetry.space_group_name_H-M   'P 1'
#
loop_
_entity.id
_entity.type
_entity.pdbx_description
1 polymer ?
#
loop_
_entity_poly.entity_id
_entity_poly.type
_entity_poly.pdbx_seq_one_letter_code
_entity_poly.pdbx_strand_id
1 'polypeptide(L)'
;MTLKALLNQLKTEHKITGVVELAALLAQDKALLQQIKQADAQYWVNFSKQTFDGWYCVATPSNASYHVYYQERGQHCWGEEVFSDQHLAIATVIFESGLFHAE
;
A
#
# COMPACT_ATOMS: atom_id res chain seq x y z
N MET A 1 6.40 -7.57 -12.99
CA MET A 1 4.97 -7.18 -13.00
C MET A 1 4.84 -5.89 -12.19
N THR A 2 4.12 -4.89 -12.70
CA THR A 2 3.91 -3.64 -11.95
C THR A 2 2.82 -3.82 -10.90
N LEU A 3 2.84 -3.02 -9.83
CA LEU A 3 1.81 -3.03 -8.81
C LEU A 3 0.43 -2.71 -9.43
N LYS A 4 0.37 -1.76 -10.37
CA LYS A 4 -0.87 -1.45 -11.11
C LYS A 4 -1.43 -2.68 -11.84
N ALA A 5 -0.59 -3.42 -12.56
CA ALA A 5 -1.03 -4.61 -13.29
C ALA A 5 -1.55 -5.70 -12.35
N LEU A 6 -0.85 -5.92 -11.22
CA LEU A 6 -1.28 -6.85 -10.18
C LEU A 6 -2.65 -6.44 -9.60
N LEU A 7 -2.82 -5.16 -9.22
CA LEU A 7 -4.08 -4.67 -8.66
C LEU A 7 -5.24 -4.81 -9.64
N ASN A 8 -5.02 -4.55 -10.93
CA ASN A 8 -6.05 -4.73 -11.96
C ASN A 8 -6.46 -6.20 -12.11
N GLN A 9 -5.52 -7.14 -12.05
CA GLN A 9 -5.82 -8.57 -12.04
C GLN A 9 -6.69 -8.94 -10.82
N LEU A 10 -6.31 -8.50 -9.61
CA LEU A 10 -7.04 -8.79 -8.38
C LEU A 10 -8.46 -8.22 -8.38
N LYS A 11 -8.66 -7.00 -8.93
CA LYS A 11 -10.00 -6.40 -9.09
C LYS A 11 -10.90 -7.31 -9.92
N THR A 12 -10.40 -7.82 -11.04
CA THR A 12 -11.20 -8.67 -11.94
C THR A 12 -11.47 -10.04 -11.34
N GLU A 13 -10.45 -10.67 -10.74
CA GLU A 13 -10.55 -12.03 -10.19
C GLU A 13 -11.41 -12.09 -8.92
N HIS A 14 -11.24 -11.12 -8.02
CA HIS A 14 -11.87 -11.14 -6.70
C HIS A 14 -13.01 -10.12 -6.52
N LYS A 15 -13.33 -9.34 -7.56
CA LYS A 15 -14.37 -8.28 -7.54
C LYS A 15 -14.16 -7.26 -6.42
N ILE A 16 -12.90 -6.91 -6.15
CA ILE A 16 -12.53 -5.95 -5.12
C ILE A 16 -12.95 -4.55 -5.55
N THR A 17 -13.69 -3.86 -4.70
CA THR A 17 -14.21 -2.51 -4.88
C THR A 17 -13.71 -1.52 -3.83
N GLY A 18 -13.22 -2.01 -2.67
CA GLY A 18 -12.83 -1.15 -1.56
C GLY A 18 -11.62 -1.61 -0.75
N VAL A 19 -11.16 -0.71 0.12
CA VAL A 19 -10.00 -0.90 1.02
C VAL A 19 -10.17 -2.15 1.89
N VAL A 20 -11.34 -2.32 2.51
CA VAL A 20 -11.62 -3.43 3.44
C VAL A 20 -11.54 -4.78 2.73
N GLU A 21 -12.02 -4.87 1.49
CA GLU A 21 -12.00 -6.11 0.70
C GLU A 21 -10.57 -6.47 0.29
N LEU A 22 -9.77 -5.48 -0.13
CA LEU A 22 -8.36 -5.69 -0.42
C LEU A 22 -7.60 -6.13 0.84
N ALA A 23 -7.81 -5.46 1.97
CA ALA A 23 -7.20 -5.82 3.24
C ALA A 23 -7.54 -7.26 3.65
N ALA A 24 -8.82 -7.65 3.54
CA ALA A 24 -9.27 -9.00 3.84
C ALA A 24 -8.64 -10.07 2.93
N LEU A 25 -8.42 -9.77 1.65
CA LEU A 25 -7.72 -10.66 0.73
C LEU A 25 -6.24 -10.82 1.13
N LEU A 26 -5.56 -9.72 1.44
CA LEU A 26 -4.15 -9.74 1.86
C LEU A 26 -3.93 -10.47 3.19
N ALA A 27 -4.91 -10.42 4.10
CA ALA A 27 -4.86 -11.16 5.35
C ALA A 27 -4.92 -12.69 5.14
N GLN A 28 -5.57 -13.13 4.06
CA GLN A 28 -5.74 -14.56 3.74
C GLN A 28 -4.58 -15.12 2.90
N ASP A 29 -3.91 -14.28 2.12
CA ASP A 29 -2.84 -14.70 1.23
C ASP A 29 -1.51 -13.98 1.51
N LYS A 30 -0.65 -14.66 2.27
CA LYS A 30 0.70 -14.18 2.60
C LYS A 30 1.60 -14.06 1.37
N ALA A 31 1.42 -14.91 0.36
CA ALA A 31 2.23 -14.86 -0.85
C ALA A 31 1.85 -13.62 -1.67
N LEU A 32 0.56 -13.35 -1.81
CA LEU A 32 0.04 -12.13 -2.43
C LEU A 32 0.53 -10.87 -1.70
N LEU A 33 0.50 -10.87 -0.37
CA LEU A 33 1.03 -9.76 0.44
C LEU A 33 2.50 -9.48 0.11
N GLN A 34 3.34 -10.52 -0.01
CA GLN A 34 4.74 -10.33 -0.42
C GLN A 34 4.86 -9.84 -1.86
N GLN A 35 4.02 -10.35 -2.78
CA GLN A 35 3.99 -9.87 -4.16
C GLN A 35 3.65 -8.39 -4.24
N ILE A 36 2.65 -7.90 -3.49
CA ILE A 36 2.33 -6.46 -3.43
C ILE A 36 3.54 -5.66 -2.94
N LYS A 37 4.19 -6.11 -1.87
CA LYS A 37 5.34 -5.39 -1.29
C LYS A 37 6.56 -5.32 -2.20
N GLN A 38 6.68 -6.26 -3.14
CA GLN A 38 7.80 -6.39 -4.07
C GLN A 38 7.47 -5.91 -5.49
N ALA A 39 6.19 -5.67 -5.79
CA ALA A 39 5.76 -5.21 -7.10
C ALA A 39 6.31 -3.81 -7.40
N ASP A 40 6.65 -3.59 -8.66
CA ASP A 40 7.14 -2.29 -9.10
C ASP A 40 5.99 -1.26 -9.07
N ALA A 41 6.04 -0.37 -8.09
CA ALA A 41 5.11 0.74 -7.92
C ALA A 41 5.62 2.06 -8.52
N GLN A 42 6.70 2.03 -9.32
CA GLN A 42 7.30 3.22 -9.96
C GLN A 42 7.57 4.37 -8.98
N TYR A 43 8.02 4.01 -7.77
CA TYR A 43 8.30 4.94 -6.65
C TYR A 43 7.07 5.64 -6.07
N TRP A 44 5.87 5.39 -6.59
CA TRP A 44 4.65 6.05 -6.15
C TRP A 44 4.04 5.47 -4.87
N VAL A 45 4.26 4.17 -4.60
CA VAL A 45 3.93 3.52 -3.33
C VAL A 45 5.17 2.82 -2.78
N ASN A 46 5.45 3.03 -1.49
CA ASN A 46 6.67 2.58 -0.84
C ASN A 46 6.34 1.90 0.49
N PHE A 47 6.89 0.70 0.72
CA PHE A 47 6.69 -0.08 1.96
C PHE A 47 7.88 0.00 2.93
N SER A 48 8.83 0.87 2.62
CA SER A 48 9.99 1.21 3.44
C SER A 48 10.29 2.69 3.26
N LYS A 49 10.97 3.29 4.24
CA LYS A 49 11.34 4.71 4.16
C LYS A 49 12.34 4.91 3.02
N GLN A 50 12.04 5.83 2.11
CA GLN A 50 12.87 6.21 0.97
C GLN A 50 12.85 7.75 0.85
N THR A 51 13.64 8.31 -0.06
CA THR A 51 13.71 9.77 -0.32
C THR A 51 12.86 10.23 -1.50
N PHE A 52 12.15 9.31 -2.17
CA PHE A 52 11.31 9.62 -3.31
C PHE A 52 10.03 10.36 -2.91
N ASP A 53 9.39 10.96 -3.92
CA ASP A 53 8.05 11.49 -3.81
C ASP A 53 7.06 10.33 -3.94
N GLY A 54 6.07 10.26 -3.07
CA GLY A 54 5.04 9.22 -3.16
C GLY A 54 4.37 8.91 -1.83
N TRP A 55 3.52 7.90 -1.88
CA TRP A 55 2.81 7.37 -0.73
C TRP A 55 3.63 6.29 -0.04
N TYR A 56 3.57 6.27 1.27
CA TYR A 56 4.37 5.41 2.14
C TYR A 56 3.47 4.63 3.08
N CYS A 57 3.79 3.35 3.29
CA CYS A 57 3.27 2.51 4.36
C CYS A 57 4.47 1.89 5.07
N VAL A 58 4.95 2.54 6.14
CA VAL A 58 6.16 2.14 6.86
C VAL A 58 5.80 1.53 8.20
N ALA A 59 6.29 0.32 8.43
CA ALA A 59 6.17 -0.34 9.72
C ALA A 59 7.12 0.29 10.75
N THR A 60 6.63 0.47 11.98
CA THR A 60 7.42 0.84 13.15
C THR A 60 7.56 -0.41 14.04
N PRO A 61 8.72 -1.10 14.03
CA PRO A 61 8.86 -2.39 14.71
C PRO A 61 8.69 -2.30 16.24
N SER A 62 8.94 -1.14 16.84
CA SER A 62 8.92 -0.96 18.29
C SER A 62 7.52 -1.01 18.91
N ASN A 63 6.47 -0.77 18.13
CA ASN A 63 5.08 -0.71 18.61
C ASN A 63 4.10 -1.47 17.69
N ALA A 64 4.61 -2.23 16.71
CA ALA A 64 3.81 -2.94 15.71
C ALA A 64 2.78 -2.05 14.98
N SER A 65 3.09 -0.76 14.78
CA SER A 65 2.25 0.16 14.02
C SER A 65 2.73 0.32 12.57
N TYR A 66 1.82 0.78 11.72
CA TYR A 66 2.06 1.07 10.32
C TYR A 66 1.64 2.50 10.03
N HIS A 67 2.56 3.30 9.51
CA HIS A 67 2.34 4.71 9.22
C HIS A 67 2.07 4.86 7.74
N VAL A 68 0.90 5.39 7.40
CA VAL A 68 0.50 5.74 6.04
C VAL A 68 0.59 7.25 5.89
N TYR A 69 1.38 7.73 4.93
CA TYR A 69 1.55 9.16 4.67
C TYR A 69 2.03 9.39 3.25
N TYR A 70 1.80 10.60 2.74
CA TYR A 70 2.47 11.08 1.54
C TYR A 70 3.77 11.79 1.94
N GLN A 71 4.83 11.59 1.17
CA GLN A 71 6.11 12.27 1.36
C GLN A 71 6.60 12.94 0.09
N GLU A 72 7.18 14.13 0.22
CA GLU A 72 7.97 14.77 -0.84
C GLU A 72 9.45 14.86 -0.44
N ARG A 73 10.32 14.35 -1.30
CA ARG A 73 11.78 14.46 -1.28
C ARG A 73 12.44 14.07 0.04
N GLY A 74 11.83 13.17 0.81
CA GLY A 74 12.34 12.76 2.12
C GLY A 74 12.11 13.76 3.26
N GLN A 75 11.38 14.86 3.05
CA GLN A 75 11.32 15.96 4.02
C GLN A 75 9.92 16.32 4.52
N HIS A 76 8.92 16.28 3.66
CA HIS A 76 7.57 16.73 4.03
C HIS A 76 6.63 15.54 4.10
N CYS A 77 6.15 15.20 5.31
CA CYS A 77 5.15 14.14 5.52
C CYS A 77 3.76 14.76 5.70
N TRP A 78 2.81 14.37 4.85
CA TRP A 78 1.43 14.90 4.84
C TRP A 78 0.44 13.76 5.07
N GLY A 79 -0.67 14.06 5.77
CA GLY A 79 -1.78 13.12 5.96
C GLY A 79 -1.40 11.85 6.70
N GLU A 80 -0.58 11.94 7.75
CA GLU A 80 -0.15 10.75 8.49
C GLU A 80 -1.32 10.10 9.23
N GLU A 81 -1.59 8.84 8.89
CA GLU A 81 -2.50 7.94 9.58
C GLU A 81 -1.73 6.74 10.12
N VAL A 82 -2.11 6.29 11.33
CA VAL A 82 -1.43 5.19 12.03
C VAL A 82 -2.38 4.02 12.21
N PHE A 83 -1.97 2.86 11.73
CA PHE A 83 -2.72 1.62 11.76
C PHE A 83 -2.03 0.59 12.66
N SER A 84 -2.83 -0.21 13.36
CA SER A 84 -2.35 -1.42 14.06
C SER A 84 -2.43 -2.68 13.18
N ASP A 85 -3.21 -2.65 12.10
CA ASP A 85 -3.35 -3.75 11.15
C ASP A 85 -2.53 -3.47 9.87
N GLN A 86 -1.62 -4.40 9.55
CA GLN A 86 -0.75 -4.30 8.38
C GLN A 86 -1.53 -4.29 7.06
N HIS A 87 -2.51 -5.16 6.93
CA HIS A 87 -3.24 -5.38 5.69
C HIS A 87 -4.12 -4.18 5.38
N LEU A 88 -4.73 -3.61 6.43
CA LEU A 88 -5.49 -2.37 6.31
C LEU A 88 -4.58 -1.20 5.91
N ALA A 89 -3.42 -1.04 6.55
CA ALA A 89 -2.47 0.01 6.20
C ALA A 89 -2.01 -0.08 4.73
N ILE A 90 -1.69 -1.30 4.26
CA ILE A 90 -1.26 -1.54 2.88
C ILE A 90 -2.41 -1.28 1.90
N ALA A 91 -3.63 -1.70 2.21
CA ALA A 91 -4.78 -1.38 1.37
C ALA A 91 -5.04 0.13 1.32
N THR A 92 -4.97 0.83 2.46
CA THR A 92 -5.16 2.28 2.52
C THR A 92 -4.13 3.02 1.66
N VAL A 93 -2.83 2.75 1.82
CA VAL A 93 -1.80 3.46 1.03
C VAL A 93 -1.98 3.25 -0.48
N ILE A 94 -2.47 2.07 -0.89
CA ILE A 94 -2.76 1.77 -2.30
C ILE A 94 -3.95 2.61 -2.82
N PHE A 95 -4.98 2.79 -2.01
CA PHE A 95 -6.14 3.61 -2.37
C PHE A 95 -5.82 5.11 -2.39
N GLU A 96 -5.14 5.60 -1.35
CA GLU A 96 -4.70 7.00 -1.23
C GLU A 96 -3.76 7.39 -2.38
N SER A 97 -2.92 6.45 -2.83
CA SER A 97 -2.07 6.68 -4.00
C SER A 97 -2.83 6.83 -5.33
N GLY A 98 -4.12 6.50 -5.38
CA GLY A 98 -4.88 6.48 -6.62
C GLY A 98 -4.50 5.34 -7.58
N LEU A 99 -3.49 4.51 -7.27
CA LEU A 99 -3.13 3.35 -8.10
C LEU A 99 -4.29 2.37 -8.26
N PHE A 100 -5.13 2.25 -7.24
CA PHE A 100 -6.32 1.43 -7.33
C PHE A 100 -7.39 2.01 -8.26
N HIS A 101 -7.39 3.30 -8.57
CA HIS A 101 -8.42 3.93 -9.42
C HIS A 101 -7.93 4.27 -10.82
N ALA A 102 -6.61 4.28 -11.05
CA ALA A 102 -6.03 4.59 -12.34
C ALA A 102 -6.38 3.53 -13.40
N GLU A 103 -7.04 3.96 -14.49
CA GLU A 103 -7.31 3.17 -15.70
C GLU A 103 -6.00 2.81 -16.42
#